data_AF-C6HQ36-F1
#
_entry.id   AF-C6HQ36-F1
#
_cell.length_a   1.000
_cell.length_b   1.000
_cell.length_c   1.000
_cell.angle_alpha   90.00
_cell.angle_beta   90.00
_cell.angle_gamma   90.00
#
_symmetry.space_group_name_H-M   'P 1'
#
loop_
_entity.id
_entity.type
_entity.pdbx_description
1 polymer ?
#
loop_
_entity_poly.entity_id
_entity_poly.type
_entity_poly.pdbx_seq_one_letter_code
_entity_poly.pdbx_strand_id
1 'polypeptide(L)'
;MAQGRLLVGQFSEDVDANSPIDDVAIICNFLKITKFSMMAHSAGAIYALATALRMPQHIRGRIHLLAPWIPPSQMTSMGSHKEPLPAGAVPYSQRILRALPTPFLKVANSSFMTTTSASITSSLPKNSRRTKRRSTTITGTGDAGFNNFISQQRQNSLSLPRDPTKRDSQEIVSRVTANPSDPKAESAIIAAAAAIDKERQSDYDNRLTHAIWELATTNANPAVDLLVCLERRQTIGFRYVDINRAVVIHHGTRDTRVPVDNVRWLGKTMRRCELRVLEGEGHGLMASALVMGNVLMEVAKEWEDWTTVVQGRREGSRRATVTANKH
;
A
#
# COMPACT_ATOMS: atom_id res chain seq x y z
N MET A 1 -12.44 3.83 41.54
CA MET A 1 -13.31 4.18 40.40
C MET A 1 -12.84 5.51 39.84
N ALA A 2 -12.17 5.49 38.69
CA ALA A 2 -11.84 6.70 37.94
C ALA A 2 -12.01 6.35 36.46
N GLN A 3 -13.19 6.66 35.94
CA GLN A 3 -13.51 6.59 34.52
C GLN A 3 -12.70 7.68 33.82
N GLY A 4 -11.63 7.28 33.15
CA GLY A 4 -10.91 8.15 32.21
C GLY A 4 -11.76 8.33 30.95
N ARG A 5 -12.59 9.38 30.95
CA ARG A 5 -13.26 9.92 29.78
C ARG A 5 -12.23 10.09 28.65
N LEU A 6 -12.37 9.26 27.61
CA LEU A 6 -11.75 9.46 26.32
C LEU A 6 -12.34 10.77 25.78
N LEU A 7 -11.61 11.88 25.90
CA LEU A 7 -11.95 13.14 25.24
C LEU A 7 -11.71 12.96 23.74
N VAL A 8 -12.65 12.29 23.08
CA VAL A 8 -12.95 12.46 21.66
C VAL A 8 -13.56 13.86 21.56
N GLY A 9 -12.68 14.87 21.53
CA GLY A 9 -13.08 16.26 21.36
C GLY A 9 -13.66 16.44 19.97
N GLN A 10 -14.99 16.55 19.91
CA GLN A 10 -15.77 17.25 18.88
C GLN A 10 -15.32 17.01 17.43
N PHE A 11 -15.56 15.80 16.94
CA PHE A 11 -16.10 15.71 15.59
C PHE A 11 -17.60 15.91 15.76
N SER A 12 -18.10 17.02 15.21
CA SER A 12 -19.53 17.31 15.10
C SER A 12 -20.30 16.05 14.69
N GLU A 13 -21.51 15.86 15.22
CA GLU A 13 -22.40 14.74 14.87
C GLU A 13 -22.83 14.76 13.38
N ASP A 14 -22.25 15.62 12.54
CA ASP A 14 -22.43 15.71 11.09
C ASP A 14 -21.11 15.54 10.31
N VAL A 15 -20.15 14.72 10.78
CA VAL A 15 -18.97 14.40 9.96
C VAL A 15 -19.33 13.34 8.94
N ASP A 16 -19.69 13.84 7.77
CA ASP A 16 -19.86 13.19 6.48
C ASP A 16 -19.08 11.86 6.34
N ALA A 17 -19.78 10.86 5.81
CA ALA A 17 -19.27 9.55 5.40
C ALA A 17 -18.18 9.56 4.30
N ASN A 18 -17.43 10.66 4.15
CA ASN A 18 -16.51 10.97 3.05
C ASN A 18 -15.12 11.45 3.52
N SER A 19 -14.67 11.10 4.72
CA SER A 19 -13.26 11.32 5.09
C SER A 19 -12.37 10.29 4.39
N PRO A 20 -11.28 10.66 3.68
CA PRO A 20 -10.36 9.69 3.05
C PRO A 20 -9.74 8.68 4.02
N ILE A 21 -9.82 8.96 5.33
CA ILE A 21 -9.37 8.08 6.39
C ILE A 21 -10.32 6.87 6.55
N ASP A 22 -11.59 7.00 6.18
CA ASP A 22 -12.58 5.92 6.22
C ASP A 22 -12.50 4.97 5.02
N ASP A 23 -11.84 5.36 3.93
CA ASP A 23 -11.67 4.53 2.74
C ASP A 23 -11.02 3.18 3.07
N VAL A 24 -9.99 3.19 3.93
CA VAL A 24 -9.32 1.96 4.36
C VAL A 24 -10.27 1.05 5.15
N ALA A 25 -11.13 1.63 5.99
CA ALA A 25 -12.13 0.87 6.74
C ALA A 25 -13.18 0.26 5.83
N ILE A 26 -13.66 1.03 4.85
CA ILE A 26 -14.64 0.61 3.84
C ILE A 26 -14.07 -0.54 3.00
N ILE A 27 -12.85 -0.38 2.47
CA ILE A 27 -12.15 -1.42 1.70
C ILE A 27 -11.98 -2.69 2.54
N CYS A 28 -11.50 -2.56 3.78
CA CYS A 28 -11.30 -3.72 4.65
C CYS A 28 -12.61 -4.45 4.94
N ASN A 29 -13.70 -3.72 5.20
CA ASN A 29 -15.01 -4.31 5.44
C ASN A 29 -15.56 -5.03 4.20
N PHE A 30 -15.50 -4.36 3.04
CA PHE A 30 -16.01 -4.90 1.77
C PHE A 30 -15.25 -6.17 1.34
N LEU A 31 -13.93 -6.15 1.46
CA LEU A 31 -13.06 -7.27 1.07
C LEU A 31 -12.83 -8.28 2.20
N LYS A 32 -13.42 -8.07 3.37
CA LYS A 32 -13.26 -8.91 4.57
C LYS A 32 -11.80 -9.05 5.01
N ILE A 33 -11.00 -7.99 4.86
CA ILE A 33 -9.61 -7.93 5.31
C ILE A 33 -9.59 -7.64 6.81
N THR A 34 -9.17 -8.61 7.61
CA THR A 34 -9.14 -8.49 9.08
C THR A 34 -7.78 -8.11 9.64
N LYS A 35 -6.71 -8.37 8.88
CA LYS A 35 -5.32 -8.06 9.22
C LYS A 35 -4.57 -7.66 7.95
N PHE A 36 -3.73 -6.62 8.05
CA PHE A 36 -2.86 -6.18 6.98
C PHE A 36 -1.56 -5.59 7.53
N SER A 37 -0.49 -5.63 6.76
CA SER A 37 0.69 -4.81 7.01
C SER A 37 0.58 -3.48 6.28
N MET A 38 1.23 -2.46 6.80
CA MET A 38 1.06 -1.10 6.30
C MET A 38 2.40 -0.47 5.99
N MET A 39 2.50 0.05 4.77
CA MET A 39 3.59 0.92 4.36
C MET A 39 3.02 2.12 3.61
N ALA A 40 3.71 3.25 3.68
CA ALA A 40 3.29 4.46 3.01
C ALA A 40 4.47 5.31 2.56
N HIS A 41 4.26 6.03 1.48
CA HIS A 41 5.27 6.90 0.88
C HIS A 41 4.82 8.35 0.91
N SER A 42 5.73 9.27 1.26
CA SER A 42 5.50 10.71 1.15
C SER A 42 4.20 11.15 1.87
N ALA A 43 3.31 11.84 1.17
CA ALA A 43 1.98 12.27 1.64
C ALA A 43 1.14 11.13 2.23
N GLY A 44 1.30 9.90 1.74
CA GLY A 44 0.62 8.71 2.25
C GLY A 44 0.90 8.44 3.74
N ALA A 45 2.02 8.96 4.28
CA ALA A 45 2.37 8.80 5.69
C ALA A 45 1.31 9.38 6.63
N ILE A 46 0.68 10.51 6.29
CA ILE A 46 -0.39 11.10 7.10
C ILE A 46 -1.55 10.10 7.21
N TYR A 47 -2.00 9.55 6.09
CA TYR A 47 -3.12 8.64 6.04
C TYR A 47 -2.81 7.32 6.75
N ALA A 48 -1.63 6.74 6.53
CA ALA A 48 -1.23 5.52 7.24
C ALA A 48 -1.19 5.71 8.77
N LEU A 49 -0.67 6.84 9.24
CA LEU A 49 -0.65 7.13 10.67
C LEU A 49 -2.05 7.42 11.24
N ALA A 50 -2.93 8.07 10.47
CA ALA A 50 -4.34 8.22 10.84
C ALA A 50 -5.07 6.86 10.93
N THR A 51 -4.86 5.98 9.96
CA THR A 51 -5.35 4.60 9.97
C THR A 51 -4.81 3.84 11.18
N ALA A 52 -3.56 4.06 11.57
CA ALA A 52 -2.97 3.44 12.75
C ALA A 52 -3.66 3.83 14.06
N LEU A 53 -4.19 5.05 14.14
CA LEU A 53 -4.93 5.52 15.29
C LEU A 53 -6.37 4.99 15.30
N ARG A 54 -7.04 4.93 14.14
CA ARG A 54 -8.45 4.51 14.05
C ARG A 54 -8.64 2.99 14.04
N MET A 55 -7.74 2.25 13.39
CA MET A 55 -7.86 0.81 13.18
C MET A 55 -6.63 0.04 13.67
N PRO A 56 -6.08 0.32 14.87
CA PRO A 56 -4.83 -0.28 15.31
C PRO A 56 -4.89 -1.81 15.29
N GLN A 57 -6.02 -2.41 15.68
CA GLN A 57 -6.21 -3.86 15.72
C GLN A 57 -6.04 -4.56 14.36
N HIS A 58 -6.25 -3.86 13.25
CA HIS A 58 -6.10 -4.44 11.90
C HIS A 58 -4.65 -4.47 11.42
N ILE A 59 -3.78 -3.61 11.98
CA ILE A 59 -2.40 -3.48 11.52
C ILE A 59 -1.51 -4.53 12.17
N ARG A 60 -0.87 -5.35 11.33
CA ARG A 60 0.15 -6.31 11.71
C ARG A 60 1.54 -5.76 11.45
N GLY A 61 2.43 -5.99 12.42
CA GLY A 61 3.83 -5.63 12.28
C GLY A 61 4.12 -4.16 12.60
N ARG A 62 5.25 -3.67 12.10
CA ARG A 62 5.63 -2.24 12.13
C ARG A 62 5.03 -1.51 10.94
N ILE A 63 4.86 -0.20 11.07
CA ILE A 63 4.47 0.66 9.94
C ILE A 63 5.74 1.13 9.24
N HIS A 64 5.87 0.87 7.95
CA HIS A 64 7.03 1.31 7.17
C HIS A 64 6.71 2.63 6.45
N LEU A 65 7.38 3.71 6.83
CA LEU A 65 7.25 5.02 6.20
C LEU A 65 8.46 5.28 5.30
N LEU A 66 8.20 5.48 4.01
CA LEU A 66 9.19 5.78 2.99
C LEU A 66 9.15 7.28 2.70
N ALA A 67 10.25 7.99 2.98
CA ALA A 67 10.40 9.43 2.76
C ALA A 67 9.16 10.22 3.22
N PRO A 68 8.74 10.09 4.49
CA PRO A 68 7.43 10.57 4.94
C PRO A 68 7.30 12.09 4.80
N TRP A 69 6.13 12.52 4.34
CA TRP A 69 5.77 13.93 4.42
C TRP A 69 5.58 14.34 5.87
N ILE A 70 6.10 15.51 6.25
CA ILE A 70 5.95 16.08 7.59
C ILE A 70 5.04 17.32 7.47
N PRO A 71 3.79 17.26 7.98
CA PRO A 71 2.90 18.41 8.01
C PRO A 71 3.49 19.58 8.81
N PRO A 72 3.22 20.84 8.42
CA PRO A 72 3.71 22.01 9.16
C PRO A 72 3.39 22.02 10.66
N SER A 73 2.22 21.52 11.07
CA SER A 73 1.82 21.38 12.47
C SER A 73 2.74 20.46 13.27
N GLN A 74 3.35 19.46 12.63
CA GLN A 74 4.29 18.54 13.27
C GLN A 74 5.66 19.19 13.49
N MET A 75 5.92 20.31 12.81
CA MET A 75 7.18 21.02 12.84
C MET A 75 7.14 22.26 13.74
N THR A 76 6.00 22.53 14.36
CA THR A 76 5.87 23.63 15.33
C THR A 76 5.95 23.02 16.72
N SER A 77 7.00 23.35 17.47
CA SER A 77 7.22 22.85 18.83
C SER A 77 6.17 23.45 19.77
N MET A 78 4.98 22.87 19.80
CA MET A 78 3.98 23.11 20.82
C MET A 78 4.05 21.95 21.82
N GLY A 79 4.95 22.10 22.80
CA GLY A 79 4.94 21.32 24.04
C GLY A 79 6.10 20.32 24.21
N SER A 80 7.02 20.66 25.11
CA SER A 80 7.83 19.74 25.92
C SER A 80 8.98 18.92 25.27
N HIS A 81 9.51 19.29 24.11
CA HIS A 81 10.82 18.78 23.68
C HIS A 81 11.90 19.84 23.84
N LYS A 82 12.94 19.53 24.64
CA LYS A 82 14.10 20.41 24.95
C LYS A 82 15.03 20.65 23.76
N GLU A 83 14.82 19.99 22.62
CA GLU A 83 15.69 20.07 21.45
C GLU A 83 15.10 21.09 20.44
N PRO A 84 15.85 22.11 20.00
CA PRO A 84 15.36 23.12 19.09
C PRO A 84 14.98 22.51 17.73
N LEU A 85 13.96 23.08 17.09
CA LEU A 85 13.56 22.72 15.74
C LEU A 85 14.75 22.84 14.77
N PRO A 86 14.89 21.96 13.76
CA PRO A 86 15.89 22.13 12.71
C PRO A 86 15.74 23.49 12.01
N ALA A 87 16.86 24.18 11.76
CA ALA A 87 16.85 25.46 11.05
C ALA A 87 16.24 25.28 9.64
N GLY A 88 15.18 26.03 9.32
CA GLY A 88 14.47 25.88 8.04
C GLY A 88 13.36 24.81 8.03
N ALA A 89 12.71 24.60 9.19
CA ALA A 89 11.65 23.61 9.40
C ALA A 89 10.71 23.40 8.20
N VAL A 90 10.16 24.46 7.60
CA VAL A 90 9.28 24.31 6.42
C VAL A 90 10.07 24.53 5.12
N PRO A 91 10.28 23.49 4.28
CA PRO A 91 10.98 23.62 3.01
C PRO A 91 10.32 24.66 2.10
N TYR A 92 11.14 25.35 1.30
CA TYR A 92 10.67 26.37 0.35
C TYR A 92 9.59 25.83 -0.62
N SER A 93 9.73 24.58 -1.05
CA SER A 93 8.74 23.87 -1.87
C SER A 93 7.37 23.75 -1.17
N GLN A 94 7.34 23.46 0.14
CA GLN A 94 6.09 23.40 0.90
C GLN A 94 5.45 24.79 1.03
N ARG A 95 6.26 25.84 1.19
CA ARG A 95 5.78 27.23 1.25
C ARG A 95 5.13 27.65 -0.06
N ILE A 96 5.76 27.33 -1.20
CA ILE A 96 5.21 27.59 -2.53
C ILE A 96 3.91 26.78 -2.74
N LEU A 97 3.92 25.47 -2.48
CA LEU A 97 2.75 24.62 -2.68
C LEU A 97 1.55 25.05 -1.85
N ARG A 98 1.80 25.58 -0.65
CA ARG A 98 0.75 26.15 0.21
C ARG A 98 0.20 27.47 -0.34
N ALA A 99 1.05 28.31 -0.92
CA ALA A 99 0.70 29.61 -1.48
C ALA A 99 0.09 29.55 -2.88
N LEU A 100 0.32 28.47 -3.64
CA LEU A 100 -0.21 28.32 -5.00
C LEU A 100 -1.75 28.27 -5.02
N PRO A 101 -2.42 28.96 -5.96
CA PRO A 101 -3.85 28.82 -6.17
C PRO A 101 -4.22 27.36 -6.47
N THR A 102 -5.35 26.91 -5.91
CA THR A 102 -5.88 25.55 -6.07
C THR A 102 -6.00 25.03 -7.52
N PRO A 103 -6.28 25.84 -8.57
CA PRO A 103 -6.29 25.32 -9.95
C PRO A 103 -4.95 24.75 -10.41
N PHE A 104 -3.81 25.26 -9.93
CA PHE A 104 -2.49 24.78 -10.34
C PHE A 104 -2.10 23.45 -9.68
N LEU A 105 -2.65 23.15 -8.50
CA LEU A 105 -2.44 21.86 -7.83
C LEU A 105 -3.19 20.71 -8.50
N LYS A 106 -4.27 21.00 -9.25
CA LYS A 106 -5.01 19.99 -10.03
C LYS A 106 -4.17 19.41 -11.20
N VAL A 107 -3.23 20.18 -11.74
CA VAL A 107 -2.45 19.83 -12.94
C VAL A 107 -1.23 18.96 -12.64
N ALA A 108 -0.65 19.06 -11.44
CA ALA A 108 0.52 18.26 -11.02
C ALA A 108 0.21 16.75 -10.81
N ASN A 109 -1.06 16.37 -10.96
CA ASN A 109 -1.60 15.08 -10.60
C ASN A 109 -1.46 14.00 -11.71
N SER A 110 -1.17 14.42 -12.96
CA SER A 110 -1.03 13.46 -14.07
C SER A 110 0.25 12.62 -13.97
N SER A 111 1.35 13.16 -13.42
CA SER A 111 2.64 12.45 -13.36
C SER A 111 2.82 11.55 -12.12
N PHE A 112 2.09 11.81 -11.03
CA PHE A 112 2.20 11.01 -9.80
C PHE A 112 1.52 9.64 -9.94
N MET A 113 0.37 9.57 -10.64
CA MET A 113 -0.33 8.31 -10.90
C MET A 113 0.32 7.42 -11.96
N THR A 114 1.08 8.00 -12.91
CA THR A 114 1.75 7.21 -13.96
C THR A 114 2.90 6.36 -13.42
N THR A 115 3.57 6.81 -12.36
CA THR A 115 4.77 6.14 -11.83
C THR A 115 4.43 4.94 -10.95
N THR A 116 3.33 4.97 -10.19
CA THR A 116 2.83 3.80 -9.44
C THR A 116 2.10 2.80 -10.32
N SER A 117 1.48 3.23 -11.42
CA SER A 117 0.79 2.33 -12.37
C SER A 117 1.74 1.41 -13.15
N ALA A 118 3.01 1.78 -13.32
CA ALA A 118 3.99 0.96 -14.03
C ALA A 118 4.32 -0.36 -13.29
N SER A 119 4.23 -0.38 -11.96
CA SER A 119 4.50 -1.58 -11.15
C SER A 119 3.32 -2.57 -11.14
N ILE A 120 2.08 -2.07 -11.20
CA ILE A 120 0.84 -2.87 -11.16
C ILE A 120 0.47 -3.43 -12.55
N THR A 121 0.89 -2.74 -13.62
CA THR A 121 0.68 -3.21 -15.00
C THR A 121 1.72 -4.23 -15.48
N SER A 122 2.78 -4.46 -14.70
CA SER A 122 3.85 -5.40 -15.06
C SER A 122 3.44 -6.88 -14.97
N SER A 123 2.31 -7.19 -14.32
CA SER A 123 1.72 -8.53 -14.26
C SER A 123 0.76 -8.86 -15.41
N LEU A 124 0.53 -7.94 -16.36
CA LEU A 124 -0.30 -8.21 -17.54
C LEU A 124 0.52 -8.93 -18.64
N PRO A 125 0.00 -10.01 -19.26
CA PRO A 125 0.70 -10.72 -20.33
C PRO A 125 0.98 -9.80 -21.52
N LYS A 126 2.27 -9.62 -21.83
CA LYS A 126 2.75 -8.80 -22.95
C LYS A 126 2.55 -9.55 -24.27
N ASN A 127 1.55 -9.15 -25.06
CA ASN A 127 1.34 -9.71 -26.40
C ASN A 127 2.42 -9.16 -27.35
N SER A 128 3.45 -9.96 -27.63
CA SER A 128 4.54 -9.62 -28.54
C SER A 128 4.04 -9.65 -30.00
N ARG A 129 3.68 -8.49 -30.56
CA ARG A 129 3.67 -8.31 -32.02
C ARG A 129 4.77 -7.33 -32.44
N ARG A 130 5.83 -7.96 -32.94
CA ARG A 130 6.98 -7.38 -33.61
C ARG A 130 6.54 -6.78 -34.96
N THR A 131 6.63 -5.46 -35.12
CA THR A 131 6.60 -4.84 -36.46
C THR A 131 7.61 -3.69 -36.59
N LYS A 132 8.66 -4.01 -37.35
CA LYS A 132 9.56 -3.22 -38.22
C LYS A 132 9.58 -1.68 -38.07
N ARG A 133 10.77 -1.17 -37.71
CA ARG A 133 11.25 0.23 -37.80
C ARG A 133 11.08 0.84 -39.21
N ARG A 134 10.69 2.12 -39.27
CA ARG A 134 11.12 3.09 -40.30
C ARG A 134 11.25 4.48 -39.65
N SER A 135 12.32 5.20 -40.00
CA SER A 135 12.73 6.49 -39.44
C SER A 135 12.11 7.69 -40.16
N THR A 136 11.81 8.78 -39.43
CA THR A 136 12.09 10.19 -39.77
C THR A 136 11.70 11.14 -38.62
N THR A 137 12.26 12.35 -38.66
CA THR A 137 12.48 13.31 -37.57
C THR A 137 11.42 14.44 -37.52
N ILE A 138 11.28 15.08 -36.34
CA ILE A 138 10.89 16.48 -36.02
C ILE A 138 9.41 16.79 -35.61
N THR A 139 9.31 17.27 -34.36
CA THR A 139 8.38 18.19 -33.65
C THR A 139 6.85 18.01 -33.68
N GLY A 140 6.28 18.21 -32.48
CA GLY A 140 5.03 18.95 -32.29
C GLY A 140 3.81 18.10 -31.96
N THR A 141 3.30 18.30 -30.73
CA THR A 141 1.90 18.11 -30.29
C THR A 141 1.22 16.78 -30.64
N GLY A 142 1.01 15.93 -29.63
CA GLY A 142 0.28 14.66 -29.79
C GLY A 142 -0.72 14.44 -28.66
N ASP A 143 -1.79 15.24 -28.63
CA ASP A 143 -2.99 15.01 -27.83
C ASP A 143 -4.06 14.40 -28.76
N ALA A 144 -3.96 13.08 -29.03
CA ALA A 144 -4.95 12.33 -29.83
C ALA A 144 -4.82 10.79 -29.74
N GLY A 145 -4.09 10.23 -28.76
CA GLY A 145 -3.82 8.78 -28.70
C GLY A 145 -4.75 7.96 -27.80
N PHE A 146 -5.47 8.59 -26.86
CA PHE A 146 -6.08 7.85 -25.74
C PHE A 146 -7.57 7.54 -25.93
N ASN A 147 -8.30 8.36 -26.70
CA ASN A 147 -9.74 8.16 -26.91
C ASN A 147 -10.07 6.97 -27.82
N ASN A 148 -9.13 6.52 -28.66
CA ASN A 148 -9.35 5.33 -29.51
C ASN A 148 -9.19 3.99 -28.76
N PHE A 149 -8.62 3.98 -27.55
CA PHE A 149 -8.47 2.73 -26.77
C PHE A 149 -9.74 2.39 -25.97
N ILE A 150 -10.54 3.40 -25.59
CA ILE A 150 -11.75 3.23 -24.77
C ILE A 150 -12.94 2.68 -25.62
N SER A 151 -12.94 2.95 -26.93
CA SER A 151 -14.02 2.50 -27.83
C SER A 151 -13.87 1.02 -28.25
N GLN A 152 -12.64 0.52 -28.39
CA GLN A 152 -12.40 -0.87 -28.80
C GLN A 152 -12.59 -1.89 -27.66
N GLN A 153 -12.45 -1.48 -26.40
CA GLN A 153 -12.58 -2.42 -25.27
C GLN A 153 -14.04 -2.68 -24.86
N ARG A 154 -14.99 -1.84 -25.29
CA ARG A 154 -16.43 -2.02 -25.02
C ARG A 154 -17.14 -3.00 -25.95
N GLN A 155 -16.55 -3.40 -27.08
CA GLN A 155 -17.17 -4.33 -28.03
C GLN A 155 -16.66 -5.78 -27.92
N ASN A 156 -15.65 -6.07 -27.10
CA ASN A 156 -15.08 -7.42 -26.97
C ASN A 156 -15.61 -8.24 -25.78
N SER A 157 -16.62 -7.75 -25.05
CA SER A 157 -17.19 -8.44 -23.87
C SER A 157 -18.14 -9.61 -24.18
N LEU A 158 -18.14 -10.15 -25.41
CA LEU A 158 -18.95 -11.32 -25.80
C LEU A 158 -18.14 -12.50 -26.37
N SER A 159 -16.83 -12.51 -26.19
CA SER A 159 -16.03 -13.71 -26.48
C SER A 159 -15.07 -13.98 -25.33
N LEU A 160 -15.36 -15.01 -24.52
CA LEU A 160 -14.41 -15.56 -23.57
C LEU A 160 -13.18 -16.06 -24.33
N PRO A 161 -11.95 -15.58 -24.04
CA PRO A 161 -10.75 -16.24 -24.50
C PRO A 161 -10.66 -17.59 -23.77
N ARG A 162 -10.72 -18.68 -24.53
CA ARG A 162 -10.53 -20.04 -24.00
C ARG A 162 -9.05 -20.22 -23.65
N ASP A 163 -8.75 -20.27 -22.36
CA ASP A 163 -7.38 -20.40 -21.85
C ASP A 163 -6.78 -21.78 -22.19
N PRO A 164 -5.62 -21.85 -22.89
CA PRO A 164 -4.97 -23.11 -23.26
C PRO A 164 -4.57 -23.98 -22.05
N THR A 165 -4.36 -23.39 -20.87
CA THR A 165 -3.91 -24.10 -19.66
C THR A 165 -4.97 -25.01 -19.04
N LYS A 166 -6.26 -24.67 -19.20
CA LYS A 166 -7.39 -25.51 -18.73
C LYS A 166 -7.47 -26.86 -19.42
N ARG A 167 -6.97 -26.97 -20.66
CA ARG A 167 -6.90 -28.26 -21.38
C ARG A 167 -5.82 -29.15 -20.79
N ASP A 168 -4.63 -28.61 -20.51
CA ASP A 168 -3.50 -29.41 -20.01
C ASP A 168 -3.81 -30.06 -18.66
N SER A 169 -4.39 -29.33 -17.71
CA SER A 169 -4.70 -29.88 -16.37
C SER A 169 -5.79 -30.97 -16.43
N GLN A 170 -6.83 -30.78 -17.24
CA GLN A 170 -7.90 -31.78 -17.43
C GLN A 170 -7.43 -33.00 -18.24
N GLU A 171 -6.53 -32.79 -19.19
CA GLU A 171 -5.93 -33.85 -20.01
C GLU A 171 -4.91 -34.68 -19.23
N ILE A 172 -4.14 -34.07 -18.32
CA ILE A 172 -3.22 -34.78 -17.42
C ILE A 172 -4.01 -35.70 -16.46
N VAL A 173 -5.06 -35.19 -15.82
CA VAL A 173 -5.90 -36.00 -14.92
C VAL A 173 -6.57 -37.14 -15.70
N SER A 174 -7.09 -36.87 -16.89
CA SER A 174 -7.70 -37.87 -17.79
C SER A 174 -6.71 -38.97 -18.21
N ARG A 175 -5.49 -38.61 -18.61
CA ARG A 175 -4.44 -39.56 -19.00
C ARG A 175 -3.95 -40.43 -17.84
N VAL A 176 -3.88 -39.87 -16.63
CA VAL A 176 -3.48 -40.63 -15.44
C VAL A 176 -4.57 -41.62 -14.99
N THR A 177 -5.85 -41.24 -15.10
CA THR A 177 -6.97 -42.17 -14.82
C THR A 177 -7.06 -43.33 -15.82
N ALA A 178 -6.45 -43.20 -17.00
CA ALA A 178 -6.44 -44.24 -18.03
C ALA A 178 -5.39 -45.34 -17.82
N ASN A 179 -4.37 -45.14 -16.95
CA ASN A 179 -3.36 -46.17 -16.67
C ASN A 179 -2.91 -46.16 -15.19
N PRO A 180 -3.68 -46.77 -14.27
CA PRO A 180 -3.43 -46.74 -12.83
C PRO A 180 -2.19 -47.53 -12.37
N SER A 181 -1.49 -48.21 -13.28
CA SER A 181 -0.30 -49.03 -12.98
C SER A 181 1.02 -48.28 -13.17
N ASP A 182 1.00 -47.01 -13.60
CA ASP A 182 2.22 -46.21 -13.83
C ASP A 182 2.77 -45.68 -12.48
N PRO A 183 4.02 -45.98 -12.09
CA PRO A 183 4.64 -45.44 -10.88
C PRO A 183 4.75 -43.90 -10.88
N LYS A 184 4.57 -43.22 -12.03
CA LYS A 184 4.52 -41.75 -12.13
C LYS A 184 3.12 -41.16 -11.99
N ALA A 185 2.07 -41.99 -11.94
CA ALA A 185 0.68 -41.55 -11.85
C ALA A 185 0.42 -40.68 -10.59
N GLU A 186 0.88 -41.12 -9.43
CA GLU A 186 0.69 -40.40 -8.16
C GLU A 186 1.39 -39.03 -8.18
N SER A 187 2.63 -38.97 -8.68
CA SER A 187 3.37 -37.71 -8.82
C SER A 187 2.70 -36.76 -9.83
N ALA A 188 2.14 -37.29 -10.92
CA ALA A 188 1.42 -36.49 -11.91
C ALA A 188 0.10 -35.93 -11.37
N ILE A 189 -0.62 -36.68 -10.53
CA ILE A 189 -1.83 -36.21 -9.84
C ILE A 189 -1.50 -35.08 -8.88
N ILE A 190 -0.45 -35.24 -8.06
CA ILE A 190 0.00 -34.21 -7.11
C ILE A 190 0.43 -32.93 -7.85
N ALA A 191 1.17 -33.06 -8.95
CA ALA A 191 1.59 -31.93 -9.76
C ALA A 191 0.39 -31.22 -10.43
N ALA A 192 -0.60 -31.97 -10.91
CA ALA A 192 -1.82 -31.42 -11.49
C ALA A 192 -2.66 -30.68 -10.43
N ALA A 193 -2.80 -31.25 -9.23
CA ALA A 193 -3.49 -30.60 -8.11
C ALA A 193 -2.80 -29.28 -7.72
N ALA A 194 -1.46 -29.29 -7.59
CA ALA A 194 -0.68 -28.09 -7.29
C ALA A 194 -0.81 -27.02 -8.39
N ALA A 195 -0.89 -27.41 -9.67
CA ALA A 195 -1.11 -26.49 -10.78
C ALA A 195 -2.50 -25.85 -10.73
N ILE A 196 -3.55 -26.63 -10.41
CA ILE A 196 -4.92 -26.13 -10.23
C ILE A 196 -5.00 -25.15 -9.05
N ASP A 197 -4.36 -25.47 -7.92
CA ASP A 197 -4.34 -24.59 -6.76
C ASP A 197 -3.60 -23.28 -7.07
N LYS A 198 -2.50 -23.35 -7.83
CA LYS A 198 -1.78 -22.16 -8.31
C LYS A 198 -2.63 -21.30 -9.25
N GLU A 199 -3.40 -21.91 -10.15
CA GLU A 199 -4.34 -21.20 -11.03
C GLU A 199 -5.43 -20.50 -10.21
N ARG A 200 -6.03 -21.22 -9.24
CA ARG A 200 -7.06 -20.66 -8.35
C ARG A 200 -6.51 -19.48 -7.53
N GLN A 201 -5.29 -19.60 -7.00
CA GLN A 201 -4.63 -18.53 -6.27
C GLN A 201 -4.41 -17.31 -7.18
N SER A 202 -3.93 -17.53 -8.41
CA SER A 202 -3.74 -16.45 -9.39
C SER A 202 -5.05 -15.75 -9.76
N ASP A 203 -6.14 -16.48 -9.99
CA ASP A 203 -7.45 -15.88 -10.27
C ASP A 203 -7.96 -15.05 -9.08
N TYR A 204 -7.81 -15.59 -7.87
CA TYR A 204 -8.16 -14.88 -6.63
C TYR A 204 -7.35 -13.59 -6.47
N ASP A 205 -6.02 -13.65 -6.63
CA ASP A 205 -5.14 -12.50 -6.48
C ASP A 205 -5.44 -11.40 -7.51
N ASN A 206 -5.72 -11.78 -8.77
CA ASN A 206 -6.12 -10.84 -9.81
C ASN A 206 -7.45 -10.15 -9.48
N ARG A 207 -8.48 -10.93 -9.10
CA ARG A 207 -9.78 -10.37 -8.70
C ARG A 207 -9.65 -9.45 -7.49
N LEU A 208 -8.89 -9.86 -6.48
CA LEU A 208 -8.66 -9.06 -5.28
C LEU A 208 -7.95 -7.75 -5.63
N THR A 209 -6.92 -7.80 -6.47
CA THR A 209 -6.18 -6.61 -6.93
C THR A 209 -7.09 -5.63 -7.65
N HIS A 210 -7.93 -6.10 -8.57
CA HIS A 210 -8.87 -5.24 -9.29
C HIS A 210 -9.93 -4.63 -8.37
N ALA A 211 -10.47 -5.41 -7.43
CA ALA A 211 -11.46 -4.90 -6.48
C ALA A 211 -10.86 -3.85 -5.53
N ILE A 212 -9.63 -4.05 -5.03
CA ILE A 212 -8.91 -3.04 -4.24
C ILE A 212 -8.73 -1.76 -5.07
N TRP A 213 -8.28 -1.88 -6.32
CA TRP A 213 -8.05 -0.73 -7.19
C TRP A 213 -9.33 0.05 -7.46
N GLU A 214 -10.42 -0.63 -7.81
CA GLU A 214 -11.72 -0.01 -8.07
C GLU A 214 -12.22 0.76 -6.84
N LEU A 215 -12.22 0.12 -5.66
CA LEU A 215 -12.66 0.77 -4.42
C LEU A 215 -11.76 1.95 -4.03
N ALA A 216 -10.44 1.80 -4.13
CA ALA A 216 -9.48 2.85 -3.77
C ALA A 216 -9.50 4.05 -4.72
N THR A 217 -10.01 3.88 -5.95
CA THR A 217 -10.08 4.96 -6.96
C THR A 217 -11.48 5.53 -7.14
N THR A 218 -12.50 4.94 -6.51
CA THR A 218 -13.88 5.42 -6.56
C THR A 218 -13.95 6.82 -5.94
N ASN A 219 -14.34 7.82 -6.73
CA ASN A 219 -14.41 9.23 -6.33
C ASN A 219 -13.08 9.84 -5.82
N ALA A 220 -11.94 9.22 -6.13
CA ALA A 220 -10.65 9.71 -5.68
C ALA A 220 -10.37 11.12 -6.21
N ASN A 221 -9.98 12.02 -5.30
CA ASN A 221 -9.64 13.41 -5.63
C ASN A 221 -8.31 13.79 -4.97
N PRO A 222 -7.17 13.45 -5.60
CA PRO A 222 -5.87 13.65 -4.97
C PRO A 222 -5.52 15.13 -4.72
N ALA A 223 -6.22 16.07 -5.37
CA ALA A 223 -6.06 17.49 -5.07
C ALA A 223 -6.61 17.82 -3.67
N VAL A 224 -7.72 17.22 -3.26
CA VAL A 224 -8.25 17.36 -1.89
C VAL A 224 -7.26 16.78 -0.89
N ASP A 225 -6.70 15.61 -1.19
CA ASP A 225 -5.69 14.98 -0.34
C ASP A 225 -4.45 15.85 -0.16
N LEU A 226 -3.99 16.47 -1.24
CA LEU A 226 -2.85 17.39 -1.18
C LEU A 226 -3.16 18.62 -0.32
N LEU A 227 -4.39 19.14 -0.35
CA LEU A 227 -4.79 20.26 0.52
C LEU A 227 -4.77 19.89 2.00
N VAL A 228 -5.15 18.64 2.33
CA VAL A 228 -5.03 18.09 3.69
C VAL A 228 -3.56 17.97 4.08
N CYS A 229 -2.72 17.41 3.21
CA CYS A 229 -1.28 17.24 3.47
C CYS A 229 -0.56 18.58 3.70
N LEU A 230 -0.99 19.63 2.99
CA LEU A 230 -0.44 20.99 3.11
C LEU A 230 -1.04 21.78 4.28
N GLU A 231 -2.02 21.22 5.00
CA GLU A 231 -2.75 21.87 6.09
C GLU A 231 -3.25 23.27 5.71
N ARG A 232 -3.78 23.40 4.49
CA ARG A 232 -4.19 24.72 3.96
C ARG A 232 -5.41 25.31 4.65
N ARG A 233 -6.32 24.45 5.13
CA ARG A 233 -7.56 24.85 5.80
C ARG A 233 -7.55 24.52 7.29
N GLN A 234 -7.01 23.35 7.64
CA GLN A 234 -6.97 22.84 9.00
C GLN A 234 -5.73 21.96 9.19
N THR A 235 -5.32 21.77 10.44
CA THR A 235 -4.30 20.78 10.78
C THR A 235 -4.81 19.37 10.61
N ILE A 236 -3.90 18.39 10.46
CA ILE A 236 -4.25 16.97 10.28
C ILE A 236 -4.99 16.32 11.47
N GLY A 237 -5.11 17.02 12.61
CA GLY A 237 -5.96 16.59 13.74
C GLY A 237 -5.35 15.54 14.67
N PHE A 238 -4.09 15.16 14.45
CA PHE A 238 -3.31 14.30 15.35
C PHE A 238 -1.82 14.64 15.24
N ARG A 239 -1.01 14.16 16.19
CA ARG A 239 0.44 14.30 16.12
C ARG A 239 1.11 12.96 15.88
N TYR A 240 2.23 12.98 15.16
CA TYR A 240 3.01 11.77 14.89
C TYR A 240 3.56 11.16 16.18
N VAL A 241 3.77 11.96 17.24
CA VAL A 241 4.20 11.49 18.57
C VAL A 241 3.12 10.70 19.32
N ASP A 242 1.86 10.81 18.90
CA ASP A 242 0.73 10.09 19.50
C ASP A 242 0.59 8.66 18.94
N ILE A 243 1.41 8.30 17.94
CA ILE A 243 1.43 6.98 17.32
C ILE A 243 2.10 5.95 18.25
N ASN A 244 1.28 5.01 18.72
CA ASN A 244 1.73 3.93 19.61
C ASN A 244 2.24 2.69 18.85
N ARG A 245 1.88 2.53 17.57
CA ARG A 245 2.38 1.45 16.73
C ARG A 245 3.86 1.71 16.41
N ALA A 246 4.69 0.68 16.44
CA ALA A 246 6.09 0.83 16.08
C ALA A 246 6.24 1.19 14.59
N VAL A 247 7.14 2.13 14.29
CA VAL A 247 7.33 2.72 12.96
C VAL A 247 8.78 2.57 12.53
N VAL A 248 9.02 2.18 11.29
CA VAL A 248 10.34 2.27 10.65
C VAL A 248 10.27 3.36 9.60
N ILE A 249 11.09 4.39 9.73
CA ILE A 249 11.24 5.44 8.73
C ILE A 249 12.45 5.11 7.87
N HIS A 250 12.26 5.01 6.57
CA HIS A 250 13.30 4.91 5.56
C HIS A 250 13.39 6.24 4.82
N HIS A 251 14.57 6.86 4.77
CA HIS A 251 14.74 8.19 4.18
C HIS A 251 16.02 8.31 3.37
N GLY A 252 15.97 8.88 2.17
CA GLY A 252 17.15 9.06 1.33
C GLY A 252 17.97 10.31 1.70
N THR A 253 19.30 10.22 1.66
CA THR A 253 20.17 11.40 1.91
C THR A 253 20.05 12.48 0.85
N ARG A 254 19.62 12.11 -0.36
CA ARG A 254 19.44 13.03 -1.51
C ARG A 254 17.98 13.42 -1.72
N ASP A 255 17.13 13.28 -0.71
CA ASP A 255 15.74 13.73 -0.79
C ASP A 255 15.66 15.27 -0.82
N THR A 256 15.21 15.81 -1.94
CA THR A 256 15.04 17.26 -2.16
C THR A 256 13.64 17.77 -1.79
N ARG A 257 12.69 16.87 -1.49
CA ARG A 257 11.31 17.24 -1.11
C ARG A 257 11.17 17.37 0.40
N VAL A 258 11.77 16.46 1.15
CA VAL A 258 11.76 16.47 2.63
C VAL A 258 13.21 16.39 3.12
N PRO A 259 13.74 17.48 3.74
CA PRO A 259 15.10 17.51 4.25
C PRO A 259 15.37 16.40 5.26
N VAL A 260 16.53 15.74 5.13
CA VAL A 260 16.94 14.64 6.01
C VAL A 260 16.92 15.04 7.49
N ASP A 261 17.28 16.28 7.82
CA ASP A 261 17.33 16.77 9.20
C ASP A 261 15.95 16.84 9.85
N ASN A 262 14.91 17.17 9.07
CA ASN A 262 13.53 17.16 9.55
C ASN A 262 13.09 15.74 9.91
N VAL A 263 13.52 14.76 9.12
CA VAL A 263 13.21 13.35 9.37
C VAL A 263 14.04 12.78 10.53
N ARG A 264 15.29 13.21 10.69
CA ARG A 264 16.12 12.91 11.87
C ARG A 264 15.47 13.42 13.14
N TRP A 265 14.97 14.65 13.13
CA TRP A 265 14.22 15.20 14.25
C TRP A 265 12.95 14.38 14.52
N LEU A 266 12.16 14.08 13.49
CA LEU A 266 10.93 13.30 13.65
C LEU A 266 11.20 11.92 14.27
N GLY A 267 12.23 11.22 13.80
CA GLY A 267 12.63 9.90 14.30
C GLY A 267 13.01 9.91 15.78
N LYS A 268 13.61 10.99 16.28
CA LYS A 268 13.91 11.17 17.72
C LYS A 268 12.66 11.46 18.55
N THR A 269 11.69 12.18 17.99
CA THR A 269 10.50 12.64 18.72
C THR A 269 9.43 11.55 18.81
N MET A 270 9.31 10.67 17.80
CA MET A 270 8.34 9.57 17.81
C MET A 270 8.73 8.47 18.83
N ARG A 271 7.76 8.03 19.64
CA ARG A 271 7.99 7.13 20.78
C ARG A 271 8.61 5.77 20.43
N ARG A 272 8.19 5.17 19.31
CA ARG A 272 8.59 3.81 18.88
C ARG A 272 9.05 3.83 17.43
N CYS A 273 10.02 4.67 17.13
CA CYS A 273 10.51 4.89 15.78
C CYS A 273 11.95 4.41 15.59
N GLU A 274 12.17 3.65 14.53
CA GLU A 274 13.49 3.32 14.01
C GLU A 274 13.71 4.14 12.74
N LEU A 275 14.73 5.00 12.72
CA LEU A 275 15.09 5.79 11.54
C LEU A 275 16.27 5.14 10.81
N ARG A 276 16.06 4.85 9.52
CA ARG A 276 17.06 4.34 8.58
C ARG A 276 17.30 5.36 7.47
N VAL A 277 18.44 6.02 7.53
CA VAL A 277 18.88 6.95 6.48
C VAL A 277 19.68 6.18 5.44
N LEU A 278 19.24 6.26 4.19
CA LEU A 278 19.73 5.50 3.06
C LEU A 278 20.63 6.40 2.21
N GLU A 279 21.91 6.07 2.15
CA GLU A 279 22.91 6.86 1.43
C GLU A 279 22.67 6.84 -0.07
N GLY A 280 22.74 8.00 -0.71
CA GLY A 280 22.51 8.16 -2.15
C GLY A 280 21.06 8.00 -2.60
N GLU A 281 20.13 7.57 -1.74
CA GLU A 281 18.73 7.45 -2.14
C GLU A 281 18.03 8.83 -2.18
N GLY A 282 17.05 8.97 -3.09
CA GLY A 282 16.24 10.17 -3.21
C GLY A 282 14.87 10.02 -2.56
N HIS A 283 13.93 10.91 -2.90
CA HIS A 283 12.55 10.81 -2.39
C HIS A 283 11.80 9.57 -2.91
N GLY A 284 12.12 9.11 -4.13
CA GLY A 284 11.39 8.06 -4.85
C GLY A 284 11.67 6.63 -4.36
N LEU A 285 11.68 6.40 -3.04
CA LEU A 285 12.10 5.12 -2.45
C LEU A 285 11.23 3.93 -2.90
N MET A 286 9.95 4.14 -3.25
CA MET A 286 9.11 3.07 -3.82
C MET A 286 9.60 2.55 -5.17
N ALA A 287 10.42 3.31 -5.89
CA ALA A 287 11.01 2.87 -7.16
C ALA A 287 12.36 2.15 -6.96
N SER A 288 12.95 2.19 -5.76
CA SER A 288 14.20 1.49 -5.46
C SER A 288 13.89 0.03 -5.13
N ALA A 289 14.23 -0.87 -6.06
CA ALA A 289 13.98 -2.31 -5.92
C ALA A 289 14.68 -2.89 -4.67
N LEU A 290 15.86 -2.39 -4.34
CA LEU A 290 16.60 -2.82 -3.14
C LEU A 290 15.85 -2.41 -1.87
N VAL A 291 15.40 -1.16 -1.78
CA VAL A 291 14.66 -0.65 -0.62
C VAL A 291 13.34 -1.39 -0.46
N MET A 292 12.58 -1.54 -1.55
CA MET A 292 11.31 -2.25 -1.54
C MET A 292 11.48 -3.73 -1.20
N GLY A 293 12.50 -4.40 -1.74
CA GLY A 293 12.82 -5.78 -1.39
C GLY A 293 13.06 -5.94 0.11
N ASN A 294 13.86 -5.05 0.72
CA ASN A 294 14.13 -5.08 2.16
C ASN A 294 12.88 -4.86 3.00
N VAL A 295 12.05 -3.87 2.64
CA VAL A 295 10.79 -3.60 3.35
C VAL A 295 9.85 -4.81 3.28
N LEU A 296 9.67 -5.39 2.09
CA LEU A 296 8.79 -6.55 1.90
C LEU A 296 9.30 -7.80 2.62
N MET A 297 10.62 -8.01 2.68
CA MET A 297 11.22 -9.09 3.47
C MET A 297 10.97 -8.92 4.97
N GLU A 298 11.07 -7.69 5.50
CA GLU A 298 10.76 -7.42 6.91
C GLU A 298 9.28 -7.64 7.21
N VAL A 299 8.39 -7.18 6.33
CA VAL A 299 6.96 -7.44 6.43
C VAL A 299 6.70 -8.96 6.43
N ALA A 300 7.28 -9.71 5.50
CA ALA A 300 7.13 -11.16 5.43
C ALA A 300 7.57 -11.85 6.73
N LYS A 301 8.73 -11.47 7.27
CA LYS A 301 9.22 -11.98 8.55
C LYS A 301 8.27 -11.68 9.72
N GLU A 302 7.70 -10.48 9.78
CA GLU A 302 6.73 -10.11 10.82
C GLU A 302 5.42 -10.93 10.74
N TRP A 303 5.07 -11.42 9.56
CA TRP A 303 3.96 -12.36 9.34
C TRP A 303 4.31 -13.79 9.72
N GLU A 304 5.52 -14.26 9.41
CA GLU A 304 6.02 -15.57 9.86
C GLU A 304 6.00 -15.64 11.38
N ASP A 305 6.64 -14.68 12.05
CA ASP A 305 6.68 -14.59 13.52
C ASP A 305 5.29 -14.59 14.15
N TRP A 306 4.34 -13.89 13.51
CA TRP A 306 2.95 -13.87 13.97
C TRP A 306 2.28 -15.22 13.86
N THR A 307 2.44 -15.85 12.70
CA THR A 307 1.81 -17.11 12.36
C THR A 307 2.29 -18.20 13.31
N THR A 308 3.59 -18.24 13.62
CA THR A 308 4.18 -19.13 14.63
C THR A 308 3.53 -18.94 16.00
N VAL A 309 3.37 -17.70 16.47
CA VAL A 309 2.77 -17.41 17.78
C VAL A 309 1.28 -17.80 17.82
N VAL A 310 0.52 -17.50 16.76
CA VAL A 310 -0.92 -17.79 16.71
C VAL A 310 -1.19 -19.29 16.57
N GLN A 311 -0.44 -19.99 15.71
CA GLN A 311 -0.56 -21.43 15.54
C GLN A 311 -0.07 -22.19 16.78
N GLY A 312 1.05 -21.78 17.38
CA GLY A 312 1.55 -22.35 18.64
C GLY A 312 0.57 -22.18 19.81
N ARG A 313 -0.13 -21.04 19.90
CA ARG A 313 -1.23 -20.85 20.86
C ARG A 313 -2.41 -21.79 20.59
N ARG A 314 -2.74 -22.05 19.32
CA ARG A 314 -3.85 -22.93 18.93
C ARG A 314 -3.57 -24.39 19.27
N GLU A 315 -2.33 -24.83 19.11
CA GLU A 315 -1.89 -26.19 19.49
C GLU A 315 -1.79 -26.36 21.00
N GLY A 316 -1.24 -25.38 21.72
CA GLY A 316 -1.21 -25.39 23.19
C GLY A 316 -2.60 -25.40 23.83
N SER A 317 -3.54 -24.61 23.29
CA SER A 317 -4.93 -24.58 23.75
C SER A 317 -5.66 -25.91 23.46
N ARG A 318 -5.47 -26.50 22.27
CA ARG A 318 -6.02 -27.83 21.95
C ARG A 318 -5.48 -28.93 22.86
N ARG A 319 -4.19 -28.91 23.21
CA ARG A 319 -3.61 -29.90 24.15
C ARG A 319 -4.19 -29.75 25.57
N ALA A 320 -4.38 -28.52 26.05
CA ALA A 320 -4.94 -28.27 27.38
C ALA A 320 -6.41 -28.75 27.50
N THR A 321 -7.22 -28.59 26.44
CA THR A 321 -8.62 -29.06 26.44
C THR A 321 -8.72 -30.58 26.42
N VAL A 322 -7.80 -31.29 25.75
CA VAL A 322 -7.79 -32.76 25.71
C VAL A 322 -7.40 -33.38 27.05
N THR A 323 -6.55 -32.73 27.85
CA THR A 323 -6.18 -33.20 29.19
C THR A 323 -7.24 -32.94 30.27
N ALA A 324 -8.15 -31.97 30.06
CA ALA A 324 -9.18 -31.62 31.04
C ALA A 324 -10.40 -32.58 31.03
N ASN A 325 -10.58 -33.39 29.98
CA ASN A 325 -11.71 -34.35 29.85
C ASN A 325 -11.36 -35.78 30.33
N LYS A 326 -10.37 -35.94 31.22
CA LYS A 326 -9.94 -37.26 31.73
C LYS A 326 -10.22 -37.50 33.22
N HIS A 327 -11.17 -36.78 33.82
CA HIS A 327 -11.64 -37.04 35.18
C HIS A 327 -13.16 -37.13 35.23
#